data_AF-A0A1C6QV06-F1
#
_entry.id   AF-A0A1C6QV06-F1
#
_cell.length_a   1.000
_cell.length_b   1.000
_cell.length_c   1.000
_cell.angle_alpha   90.00
_cell.angle_beta   90.00
_cell.angle_gamma   90.00
#
_symmetry.space_group_name_H-M   'P 1'
#
loop_
_entity.id
_entity.type
_entity.pdbx_description
1 polymer ?
#
loop_
_entity_poly.entity_id
_entity_poly.type
_entity_poly.pdbx_seq_one_letter_code
_entity_poly.pdbx_strand_id
1 'polypeptide(L)'
;MACLLAAAAAYWVLGRGTPRPTGTWAIGALLGSFALAVVSYAPLFENAAEGVVPNVSRLLSNVASLAAATAVLAVSFQLNVTSPALAVLLICLGLTLPAVVYPISQVRRRRWEVRSFEALTFLWQDLAAAMPENVLSSADFSEEAANDSDFLLQRRVIEISDGILALGPYRSRRVQETAQRTFEAGTEEGAAAVEAAVVKAALAAAKAGRFADEVASRSADAASRKDLRADTQWLLLVADAYAHRAGRVVDGDQPAKVGA
;
A
#
# COMPACT_ATOMS: atom_id res chain seq x y z
N MET A 1 15.42 -17.67 -22.85
CA MET A 1 15.14 -16.38 -23.53
C MET A 1 16.28 -15.97 -24.47
N ALA A 2 17.52 -15.81 -23.98
CA ALA A 2 18.65 -15.33 -24.80
C ALA A 2 19.00 -16.24 -25.99
N CYS A 3 18.99 -17.57 -25.80
CA CYS A 3 19.24 -18.52 -26.88
C CYS A 3 18.17 -18.49 -27.98
N LEU A 4 16.90 -18.20 -27.62
CA LEU A 4 15.81 -18.05 -28.59
C LEU A 4 15.97 -16.76 -29.42
N LEU A 5 16.41 -15.68 -28.80
CA LEU A 5 16.69 -14.40 -29.46
C LEU A 5 17.92 -14.49 -30.37
N ALA A 6 18.98 -15.17 -29.93
CA ALA A 6 20.17 -15.44 -30.74
C ALA A 6 19.87 -16.36 -31.93
N ALA A 7 19.06 -17.40 -31.73
CA ALA A 7 18.60 -18.28 -32.81
C ALA A 7 17.69 -17.53 -33.80
N ALA A 8 16.80 -16.66 -33.32
CA ALA A 8 15.99 -15.80 -34.17
C ALA A 8 16.86 -14.80 -34.96
N ALA A 9 17.88 -14.19 -34.35
CA ALA A 9 18.83 -13.32 -35.03
C ALA A 9 19.62 -14.07 -36.12
N ALA A 10 20.15 -15.26 -35.80
CA ALA A 10 20.86 -16.09 -36.76
C ALA A 10 19.97 -16.55 -37.92
N TYR A 11 18.72 -16.96 -37.63
CA TYR A 11 17.73 -17.33 -38.64
C TYR A 11 17.39 -16.15 -39.56
N TRP A 12 17.27 -14.94 -39.03
CA TRP A 12 17.02 -13.75 -39.83
C TRP A 12 18.21 -13.33 -40.69
N VAL A 13 19.45 -13.53 -40.22
CA VAL A 13 20.68 -13.18 -40.94
C VAL A 13 21.06 -14.23 -42.00
N LEU A 14 20.89 -15.51 -41.71
CA LEU A 14 21.40 -16.63 -42.51
C LEU A 14 20.31 -17.40 -43.26
N GLY A 15 19.08 -17.44 -42.74
CA GLY A 15 18.07 -18.45 -43.10
C GLY A 15 17.11 -18.11 -44.24
N ARG A 16 17.10 -16.88 -44.79
CA ARG A 16 16.19 -16.53 -45.91
C ARG A 16 16.84 -16.66 -47.29
N GLY A 17 16.21 -17.49 -48.13
CA GLY A 17 16.38 -17.46 -49.58
C GLY A 17 15.94 -16.11 -50.18
N THR A 18 16.57 -15.73 -51.29
CA THR A 18 16.37 -14.44 -51.97
C THR A 18 14.98 -14.32 -52.63
N PRO A 19 14.38 -13.11 -52.73
CA PRO A 19 14.94 -11.81 -52.36
C PRO A 19 14.67 -11.43 -50.89
N ARG A 20 15.68 -10.82 -50.25
CA ARG A 20 15.61 -10.40 -48.84
C ARG A 20 14.90 -9.04 -48.72
N PRO A 21 13.93 -8.87 -47.81
CA PRO A 21 13.29 -7.57 -47.59
C PRO A 21 14.28 -6.57 -47.00
N THR A 22 14.13 -5.30 -47.40
CA THR A 22 14.92 -4.16 -46.91
C THR A 22 14.82 -4.08 -45.39
N GLY A 23 15.97 -4.05 -44.69
CA GLY A 23 16.03 -3.99 -43.21
C GLY A 23 16.27 -5.33 -42.48
N THR A 24 16.43 -6.44 -43.19
CA THR A 24 16.74 -7.77 -42.61
C THR A 24 17.96 -7.74 -41.68
N TRP A 25 19.02 -7.02 -42.06
CA TRP A 25 20.24 -6.86 -41.27
C TRP A 25 20.04 -6.02 -40.00
N ALA A 26 19.13 -5.05 -40.03
CA ALA A 26 18.82 -4.20 -38.87
C ALA A 26 18.04 -4.99 -37.79
N ILE A 27 17.08 -5.81 -38.21
CA ILE A 27 16.34 -6.71 -37.29
C ILE A 27 17.28 -7.75 -36.69
N GLY A 28 18.19 -8.33 -37.50
CA GLY A 28 19.22 -9.25 -37.03
C GLY A 28 20.17 -8.60 -36.00
N ALA A 29 20.61 -7.38 -36.25
CA ALA A 29 21.46 -6.63 -35.34
C ALA A 29 20.74 -6.28 -34.02
N LEU A 30 19.47 -5.86 -34.08
CA LEU A 30 18.66 -5.55 -32.89
C LEU A 30 18.42 -6.78 -32.01
N LEU A 31 18.03 -7.90 -32.61
CA LEU A 31 17.84 -9.16 -31.88
C LEU A 31 19.17 -9.69 -31.33
N GLY A 32 20.27 -9.53 -32.08
CA GLY A 32 21.62 -9.87 -31.65
C GLY A 32 22.09 -9.04 -30.46
N SER A 33 21.89 -7.71 -30.48
CA SER A 33 22.27 -6.83 -29.36
C SER A 33 21.45 -7.12 -28.11
N PHE A 34 20.15 -7.43 -28.27
CA PHE A 34 19.28 -7.80 -27.15
C PHE A 34 19.67 -9.16 -26.56
N ALA A 35 20.02 -10.14 -27.39
CA ALA A 35 20.54 -11.43 -26.94
C ALA A 35 21.88 -11.29 -26.21
N LEU A 36 22.80 -10.48 -26.74
CA LEU A 36 24.11 -10.21 -26.12
C LEU A 36 23.95 -9.55 -24.75
N ALA A 37 23.05 -8.55 -24.65
CA ALA A 37 22.74 -7.90 -23.38
C ALA A 37 22.18 -8.89 -22.35
N VAL A 38 21.33 -9.84 -22.75
CA VAL A 38 20.79 -10.84 -21.82
C VAL A 38 21.86 -11.87 -21.41
N VAL A 39 22.73 -12.30 -22.33
CA VAL A 39 23.81 -13.28 -22.05
C VAL A 39 24.90 -12.70 -21.16
N SER A 40 25.34 -11.46 -21.41
CA SER A 40 26.39 -10.82 -20.63
C SER A 40 25.98 -10.52 -19.18
N TYR A 41 24.67 -10.43 -18.89
CA TYR A 41 24.16 -10.07 -17.57
C TYR A 41 23.69 -11.25 -16.70
N ALA A 42 23.44 -12.43 -17.28
CA ALA A 42 22.96 -13.60 -16.54
C ALA A 42 23.93 -14.12 -15.44
N PRO A 43 25.25 -14.27 -15.68
CA PRO A 43 26.18 -14.78 -14.65
C PRO A 43 26.56 -13.75 -13.57
N LEU A 44 26.25 -12.46 -13.79
CA LEU A 44 26.41 -11.39 -12.79
C LEU A 44 25.23 -11.36 -11.79
N PHE A 45 24.11 -12.02 -12.12
CA PHE A 45 22.91 -12.11 -11.29
C PHE A 45 23.06 -13.15 -10.17
N GLU A 46 23.71 -14.29 -10.45
CA GLU A 46 23.92 -15.35 -9.45
C GLU A 46 24.88 -14.93 -8.32
N ASN A 47 25.84 -14.05 -8.60
CA ASN A 47 26.87 -13.65 -7.63
C ASN A 47 26.53 -12.39 -6.80
N ALA A 48 25.56 -11.58 -7.24
CA ALA A 48 25.22 -10.30 -6.59
C ALA A 48 23.87 -10.30 -5.84
N ALA A 49 23.03 -11.31 -6.07
CA ALA A 49 21.67 -11.37 -5.51
C ALA A 49 21.61 -11.70 -4.00
N GLU A 50 22.70 -12.16 -3.38
CA GLU A 50 22.69 -12.56 -1.97
C GLU A 50 23.00 -11.42 -0.96
N GLY A 51 23.38 -10.21 -1.40
CA GLY A 51 23.93 -9.20 -0.48
C GLY A 51 23.15 -7.89 -0.26
N VAL A 52 22.58 -7.27 -1.30
CA VAL A 52 22.26 -5.82 -1.26
C VAL A 52 21.00 -5.49 -2.07
N VAL A 53 19.82 -5.64 -1.46
CA VAL A 53 18.54 -5.84 -2.20
C VAL A 53 17.77 -4.57 -2.68
N PRO A 54 17.87 -3.33 -2.16
CA PRO A 54 17.01 -2.26 -2.70
C PRO A 54 17.62 -1.39 -3.82
N ASN A 55 18.94 -1.13 -3.80
CA ASN A 55 19.55 -0.11 -4.66
C ASN A 55 20.09 -0.67 -5.99
N VAL A 56 20.44 -1.95 -6.02
CA VAL A 56 20.97 -2.63 -7.22
C VAL A 56 19.88 -2.82 -8.27
N SER A 57 18.65 -3.15 -7.87
CA SER A 57 17.50 -3.28 -8.78
C SER A 57 17.18 -1.96 -9.50
N ARG A 58 17.33 -0.82 -8.82
CA ARG A 58 17.14 0.52 -9.42
C ARG A 58 18.26 0.88 -10.40
N LEU A 59 19.52 0.61 -10.05
CA LEU A 59 20.66 0.82 -10.94
C LEU A 59 20.56 -0.07 -12.18
N LEU A 60 20.17 -1.33 -12.01
CA LEU A 60 19.97 -2.27 -13.11
C LEU A 60 18.81 -1.86 -14.03
N SER A 61 17.68 -1.41 -13.46
CA SER A 61 16.57 -0.87 -14.26
C SER A 61 17.03 0.34 -15.08
N ASN A 62 17.79 1.26 -14.47
CA ASN A 62 18.29 2.46 -15.16
C ASN A 62 19.29 2.11 -16.27
N VAL A 63 20.17 1.13 -16.04
CA VAL A 63 21.12 0.64 -17.05
C VAL A 63 20.42 -0.08 -18.19
N ALA A 64 19.39 -0.88 -17.91
CA ALA A 64 18.58 -1.54 -18.93
C ALA A 64 17.80 -0.52 -19.78
N SER A 65 17.23 0.52 -19.14
CA SER A 65 16.58 1.63 -19.85
C SER A 65 17.55 2.41 -20.72
N LEU A 66 18.78 2.65 -20.23
CA LEU A 66 19.82 3.32 -21.00
C LEU A 66 20.26 2.48 -22.21
N ALA A 67 20.47 1.17 -22.03
CA ALA A 67 20.82 0.26 -23.11
C ALA A 67 19.72 0.15 -24.18
N ALA A 68 18.45 0.07 -23.76
CA ALA A 68 17.31 0.08 -24.67
C ALA A 68 17.22 1.41 -25.44
N ALA A 69 17.43 2.54 -24.76
CA ALA A 69 17.49 3.86 -25.36
C ALA A 69 18.61 3.99 -26.40
N THR A 70 19.82 3.52 -26.08
CA THR A 70 20.95 3.53 -27.01
C THR A 70 20.68 2.66 -28.24
N ALA A 71 20.03 1.50 -28.07
CA ALA A 71 19.64 0.63 -29.18
C ALA A 71 18.59 1.28 -30.10
N VAL A 72 17.60 1.97 -29.52
CA VAL A 72 16.58 2.71 -30.29
C VAL A 72 17.24 3.83 -31.10
N LEU A 73 18.16 4.61 -30.52
CA LEU A 73 18.89 5.66 -31.24
C LEU A 73 19.71 5.09 -32.40
N ALA A 74 20.43 3.98 -32.17
CA ALA A 74 21.23 3.33 -33.22
C ALA A 74 20.36 2.89 -34.41
N VAL A 75 19.16 2.37 -34.14
CA VAL A 75 18.19 1.99 -35.18
C VAL A 75 17.59 3.21 -35.89
N SER A 76 17.27 4.28 -35.15
CA SER A 76 16.73 5.52 -35.73
C SER A 76 17.72 6.22 -36.66
N PHE A 77 19.02 6.22 -36.32
CA PHE A 77 20.08 6.75 -37.19
C PHE A 77 20.27 5.91 -38.47
N GLN A 78 20.16 4.59 -38.37
CA GLN A 78 20.31 3.67 -39.51
C GLN A 78 19.11 3.66 -40.48
N LEU A 79 17.90 3.92 -39.97
CA LEU A 79 16.68 3.87 -40.77
C LEU A 79 16.36 5.18 -41.52
N ASN A 80 17.23 6.20 -41.44
CA ASN A 80 17.01 7.55 -42.01
C ASN A 80 15.60 8.10 -41.72
N VAL A 81 15.03 7.73 -40.56
CA VAL A 81 13.70 8.18 -40.14
C VAL A 81 13.85 9.62 -39.71
N THR A 82 13.06 10.50 -40.32
CA THR A 82 13.14 11.97 -40.28
C THR A 82 12.92 12.63 -38.91
N SER A 83 13.12 11.95 -37.78
CA SER A 83 13.30 12.66 -36.52
C SER A 83 14.10 11.86 -35.49
N PRO A 84 15.44 11.90 -35.55
CA PRO A 84 16.30 11.55 -34.40
C PRO A 84 15.83 12.25 -33.11
N ALA A 85 15.24 13.44 -33.25
CA ALA A 85 14.66 14.18 -32.14
C ALA A 85 13.48 13.45 -31.48
N LEU A 86 12.66 12.68 -32.21
CA LEU A 86 11.53 11.94 -31.63
C LEU A 86 12.03 10.73 -30.81
N ALA A 87 13.06 10.03 -31.27
CA ALA A 87 13.70 8.95 -30.52
C ALA A 87 14.35 9.47 -29.23
N VAL A 88 15.11 10.57 -29.32
CA VAL A 88 15.69 11.26 -28.16
C VAL A 88 14.58 11.70 -27.20
N LEU A 89 13.46 12.26 -27.69
CA LEU A 89 12.35 12.71 -26.87
C LEU A 89 11.68 11.56 -26.11
N LEU A 90 11.44 10.41 -26.75
CA LEU A 90 10.89 9.23 -26.08
C LEU A 90 11.82 8.67 -25.01
N ILE A 91 13.13 8.70 -25.25
CA ILE A 91 14.15 8.29 -24.28
C ILE A 91 14.20 9.25 -23.10
N CYS A 92 14.23 10.55 -23.36
CA CYS A 92 14.16 11.57 -22.33
C CYS A 92 12.88 11.44 -21.52
N LEU A 93 11.74 11.16 -22.15
CA LEU A 93 10.47 10.92 -21.46
C LEU A 93 10.52 9.66 -20.58
N GLY A 94 11.07 8.56 -21.10
CA GLY A 94 11.22 7.31 -20.36
C GLY A 94 12.14 7.44 -19.13
N LEU A 95 13.22 8.22 -19.24
CA LEU A 95 14.16 8.45 -18.14
C LEU A 95 13.66 9.49 -17.12
N THR A 96 12.85 10.45 -17.55
CA THR A 96 12.29 11.47 -16.65
C THR A 96 11.10 10.95 -15.84
N LEU A 97 10.39 9.93 -16.34
CA LEU A 97 9.25 9.34 -15.64
C LEU A 97 9.60 8.84 -14.22
N PRO A 98 10.62 7.99 -13.98
CA PRO A 98 11.00 7.58 -12.62
C PRO A 98 11.44 8.76 -11.75
N ALA A 99 12.16 9.73 -12.34
CA ALA A 99 12.65 10.91 -11.63
C ALA A 99 11.53 11.82 -11.12
N VAL A 100 10.36 11.80 -11.76
CA VAL A 100 9.18 12.61 -11.36
C VAL A 100 8.16 11.78 -10.60
N VAL A 101 7.87 10.55 -11.02
CA VAL A 101 6.86 9.68 -10.40
C VAL A 101 7.29 9.26 -9.00
N TYR A 102 8.58 8.97 -8.78
CA TYR A 102 9.07 8.59 -7.46
C TYR A 102 8.88 9.68 -6.41
N PRO A 103 9.38 10.92 -6.57
CA PRO A 103 9.17 11.96 -5.55
C PRO A 103 7.69 12.31 -5.36
N ILE A 104 6.88 12.30 -6.43
CA ILE A 104 5.42 12.52 -6.30
C ILE A 104 4.78 11.43 -5.45
N SER A 105 5.10 10.15 -5.71
CA SER A 105 4.56 9.03 -4.93
C SER A 105 5.02 9.07 -3.47
N GLN A 106 6.28 9.44 -3.20
CA GLN A 106 6.81 9.64 -1.85
C GLN A 106 6.10 10.77 -1.09
N VAL A 107 5.90 11.93 -1.72
CA VAL A 107 5.18 13.05 -1.10
C VAL A 107 3.72 12.68 -0.85
N ARG A 108 3.07 11.99 -1.79
CA ARG A 108 1.68 11.51 -1.61
C ARG A 108 1.59 10.50 -0.47
N ARG A 109 2.55 9.57 -0.39
CA ARG A 109 2.64 8.57 0.68
C ARG A 109 2.79 9.25 2.03
N ARG A 110 3.78 10.15 2.18
CA ARG A 110 4.02 10.86 3.45
C ARG A 110 2.84 11.71 3.87
N ARG A 111 2.17 12.38 2.93
CA ARG A 111 0.92 13.12 3.21
C ARG A 111 -0.21 12.21 3.66
N TRP A 112 -0.33 11.02 3.07
CA TRP A 112 -1.32 10.03 3.49
C TRP A 112 -1.01 9.50 4.89
N GLU A 113 0.25 9.21 5.20
CA GLU A 113 0.68 8.75 6.53
C GLU A 113 0.37 9.77 7.62
N VAL A 114 0.77 11.03 7.42
CA VAL A 114 0.51 12.11 8.39
C VAL A 114 -0.99 12.32 8.61
N ARG A 115 -1.78 12.40 7.52
CA ARG A 115 -3.23 12.55 7.64
C ARG A 115 -3.90 11.37 8.33
N SER A 116 -3.42 10.16 8.07
CA SER A 116 -3.98 8.95 8.67
C SER A 116 -3.66 8.92 10.16
N PHE A 117 -2.43 9.29 10.53
CA PHE A 117 -2.01 9.41 11.92
C PHE A 117 -2.83 10.45 12.69
N GLU A 118 -3.10 11.61 12.09
CA GLU A 118 -3.96 12.65 12.65
C GLU A 118 -5.41 12.18 12.78
N ALA A 119 -5.98 11.56 11.74
CA ALA A 119 -7.35 11.06 11.76
C ALA A 119 -7.59 10.00 12.85
N LEU A 120 -6.60 9.14 13.10
CA LEU A 120 -6.66 8.12 14.16
C LEU A 120 -6.45 8.69 15.57
N THR A 121 -6.04 9.95 15.72
CA THR A 121 -5.64 10.52 17.00
C THR A 121 -6.77 10.52 18.03
N PHE A 122 -7.99 10.91 17.64
CA PHE A 122 -9.11 10.99 18.59
C PHE A 122 -9.51 9.61 19.14
N LEU A 123 -9.64 8.61 18.27
CA LEU A 123 -9.94 7.24 18.67
C LEU A 123 -8.85 6.67 19.58
N TRP A 124 -7.58 6.90 19.22
CA TRP A 124 -6.43 6.46 20.00
C TRP A 124 -6.39 7.11 21.39
N GLN A 125 -6.63 8.42 21.50
CA GLN A 125 -6.62 9.13 22.78
C GLN A 125 -7.66 8.58 23.76
N ASP A 126 -8.87 8.27 23.28
CA ASP A 126 -9.92 7.69 24.13
C ASP A 126 -9.58 6.26 24.58
N LEU A 127 -8.96 5.46 23.71
CA LEU A 127 -8.48 4.12 24.04
C LEU A 127 -7.33 4.17 25.05
N ALA A 128 -6.31 5.00 24.79
CA ALA A 128 -5.16 5.19 25.67
C ALA A 128 -5.55 5.70 27.06
N ALA A 129 -6.57 6.56 27.15
CA ALA A 129 -7.09 7.05 28.42
C ALA A 129 -7.86 5.97 29.21
N ALA A 130 -8.54 5.05 28.51
CA ALA A 130 -9.27 3.96 29.14
C ALA A 130 -8.36 2.78 29.52
N MET A 131 -7.30 2.54 28.76
CA MET A 131 -6.43 1.36 28.84
C MET A 131 -4.96 1.75 28.65
N PRO A 132 -4.34 2.44 29.62
CA PRO A 132 -2.96 2.92 29.51
C PRO A 132 -1.93 1.79 29.38
N GLU A 133 -2.26 0.59 29.86
CA GLU A 133 -1.40 -0.61 29.78
C GLU A 133 -1.15 -1.11 28.35
N ASN A 134 -2.03 -0.75 27.39
CA ASN A 134 -1.90 -1.15 25.99
C ASN A 134 -1.09 -0.15 25.16
N VAL A 135 -0.72 0.99 25.73
CA VAL A 135 0.10 2.00 25.05
C VAL A 135 1.56 1.57 25.16
N LEU A 136 2.22 1.34 24.02
CA LEU A 136 3.63 0.98 24.02
C LEU A 136 4.45 2.16 24.55
N SER A 137 5.56 1.89 25.25
CA SER A 137 6.47 2.94 25.73
C SER A 137 7.28 3.54 24.57
N SER A 138 7.46 4.86 24.51
CA SER A 138 8.29 5.50 23.47
C SER A 138 9.79 5.35 23.75
N ALA A 139 10.18 5.03 24.98
CA ALA A 139 11.58 4.98 25.42
C ALA A 139 12.39 3.83 24.81
N ASP A 140 11.72 2.82 24.23
CA ASP A 140 12.36 1.61 23.73
C ASP A 140 12.85 1.71 22.27
N PHE A 141 12.68 2.87 21.63
CA PHE A 141 12.92 3.05 20.20
C PHE A 141 14.03 4.07 19.91
N SER A 142 14.73 3.90 18.78
CA SER A 142 15.74 4.85 18.32
C SER A 142 15.10 6.18 17.92
N GLU A 143 15.86 7.29 18.02
CA GLU A 143 15.40 8.62 17.59
C GLU A 143 15.01 8.67 16.11
N GLU A 144 15.63 7.83 15.28
CA GLU A 144 15.33 7.72 13.85
C GLU A 144 13.96 7.06 13.62
N ALA A 145 13.67 5.97 14.35
CA ALA A 145 12.35 5.34 14.31
C ALA A 145 11.26 6.25 14.89
N ALA A 146 11.58 7.02 15.94
CA ALA A 146 10.66 7.98 16.54
C ALA A 146 10.25 9.11 15.58
N ASN A 147 11.04 9.39 14.55
CA ASN A 147 10.75 10.40 13.52
C ASN A 147 10.20 9.82 12.21
N ASP A 148 10.12 8.49 12.08
CA ASP A 148 9.57 7.83 10.90
C ASP A 148 8.03 7.77 10.96
N SER A 149 7.38 8.49 10.04
CA SER A 149 5.92 8.59 9.97
C SER A 149 5.25 7.25 9.66
N ASP A 150 5.91 6.37 8.89
CA ASP A 150 5.39 5.03 8.58
C ASP A 150 5.40 4.17 9.84
N PHE A 151 6.51 4.19 10.58
CA PHE A 151 6.65 3.49 11.86
C PHE A 151 5.62 3.96 12.89
N LEU A 152 5.46 5.28 13.07
CA LEU A 152 4.48 5.85 14.02
C LEU A 152 3.04 5.49 13.66
N LEU A 153 2.70 5.47 12.37
CA LEU A 153 1.38 5.06 11.90
C LEU A 153 1.13 3.57 12.16
N GLN A 154 2.08 2.71 11.79
CA GLN A 154 1.96 1.26 12.01
C GLN A 154 1.79 0.94 13.49
N ARG A 155 2.60 1.56 14.35
CA ARG A 155 2.48 1.44 15.81
C ARG A 155 1.10 1.86 16.30
N ARG A 156 0.60 3.02 15.86
CA ARG A 156 -0.73 3.49 16.27
C ARG A 156 -1.84 2.55 15.84
N VAL A 157 -1.74 1.95 14.66
CA VAL A 157 -2.71 0.95 14.17
C VAL A 157 -2.72 -0.30 15.05
N ILE A 158 -1.53 -0.77 15.47
CA ILE A 158 -1.39 -1.90 16.40
C ILE A 158 -1.99 -1.56 17.76
N GLU A 159 -1.61 -0.42 18.35
CA GLU A 159 -2.13 0.02 19.66
C GLU A 159 -3.66 0.18 19.67
N ILE A 160 -4.25 0.72 18.60
CA ILE A 160 -5.71 0.80 18.45
C ILE A 160 -6.32 -0.60 18.34
N SER A 161 -5.72 -1.49 17.55
CA SER A 161 -6.21 -2.84 17.35
C SER A 161 -6.17 -3.65 18.64
N ASP A 162 -5.10 -3.53 19.41
CA ASP A 162 -4.93 -4.17 20.71
C ASP A 162 -5.90 -3.57 21.74
N GLY A 163 -6.09 -2.26 21.74
CA GLY A 163 -7.11 -1.59 22.57
C GLY A 163 -8.53 -2.10 22.24
N ILE A 164 -8.88 -2.22 20.97
CA ILE A 164 -10.19 -2.77 20.54
C ILE A 164 -10.35 -4.23 20.96
N LEU A 165 -9.28 -5.04 20.89
CA LEU A 165 -9.29 -6.42 21.37
C LEU A 165 -9.49 -6.49 22.89
N ALA A 166 -8.79 -5.64 23.63
CA ALA A 166 -8.86 -5.58 25.09
C ALA A 166 -10.21 -5.07 25.60
N LEU A 167 -10.94 -4.29 24.78
CA LEU A 167 -12.34 -3.93 25.04
C LEU A 167 -13.32 -5.11 24.96
N GLY A 168 -12.90 -6.29 24.48
CA GLY A 168 -13.73 -7.49 24.30
C GLY A 168 -14.78 -7.72 25.40
N PRO A 169 -14.42 -7.76 26.70
CA PRO A 169 -15.36 -7.99 27.80
C PRO A 169 -16.43 -6.91 27.99
N TYR A 170 -16.24 -5.72 27.42
CA TYR A 170 -17.13 -4.55 27.53
C TYR A 170 -18.02 -4.36 26.30
N ARG A 171 -17.84 -5.15 25.24
CA ARG A 171 -18.58 -5.01 23.98
C ARG A 171 -19.98 -5.60 24.10
N SER A 172 -21.02 -4.77 24.05
CA SER A 172 -22.42 -5.21 24.17
C SER A 172 -23.03 -5.64 22.83
N ARG A 173 -23.55 -6.88 22.78
CA ARG A 173 -24.31 -7.41 21.64
C ARG A 173 -25.56 -6.58 21.33
N ARG A 174 -26.23 -6.06 22.36
CA ARG A 174 -27.41 -5.19 22.18
C ARG A 174 -27.06 -3.91 21.42
N VAL A 175 -25.92 -3.29 21.74
CA VAL A 175 -25.46 -2.09 21.01
C VAL A 175 -25.12 -2.44 19.56
N GLN A 176 -24.46 -3.58 19.32
CA GLN A 176 -24.15 -4.04 17.96
C GLN A 176 -25.43 -4.22 17.13
N GLU A 177 -26.44 -4.91 17.66
CA GLU A 177 -27.71 -5.15 16.97
C GLU A 177 -28.49 -3.86 16.72
N THR A 178 -28.53 -2.94 17.68
CA THR A 178 -29.17 -1.63 17.50
C THR A 178 -28.45 -0.82 16.43
N ALA A 179 -27.12 -0.74 16.48
CA ALA A 179 -26.33 -0.04 15.48
C ALA A 179 -26.52 -0.63 14.08
N GLN A 180 -26.59 -1.96 13.96
CA GLN A 180 -26.81 -2.65 12.68
C GLN A 180 -28.18 -2.33 12.06
N ARG A 181 -29.19 -1.99 12.86
CA ARG A 181 -30.51 -1.53 12.38
C ARG A 181 -30.50 -0.04 12.01
N THR A 182 -29.65 0.75 12.66
CA THR A 182 -29.55 2.21 12.42
C THR A 182 -28.72 2.54 11.19
N PHE A 183 -27.65 1.79 10.95
CA PHE A 183 -26.73 2.03 9.84
C PHE A 183 -27.04 1.13 8.65
N GLU A 184 -26.69 1.59 7.46
CA GLU A 184 -26.93 0.89 6.20
C GLU A 184 -26.20 -0.47 6.21
N ALA A 185 -26.97 -1.55 6.10
CA ALA A 185 -26.40 -2.90 6.05
C ALA A 185 -25.74 -3.17 4.69
N GLY A 186 -24.56 -3.80 4.70
CA GLY A 186 -23.89 -4.29 3.50
C GLY A 186 -22.87 -3.33 2.86
N THR A 187 -22.65 -2.15 3.43
CA THR A 187 -21.56 -1.24 3.04
C THR A 187 -20.40 -1.29 4.05
N GLU A 188 -19.16 -1.04 3.60
CA GLU A 188 -18.01 -0.97 4.49
C GLU A 188 -18.15 0.20 5.49
N GLU A 189 -18.72 1.32 5.04
CA GLU A 189 -18.99 2.49 5.89
C GLU A 189 -20.06 2.19 6.95
N GLY A 190 -21.09 1.41 6.60
CA GLY A 190 -22.11 0.96 7.54
C GLY A 190 -21.51 0.03 8.60
N ALA A 191 -20.70 -0.94 8.19
CA ALA A 191 -19.98 -1.82 9.09
C ALA A 191 -19.01 -1.05 10.02
N ALA A 192 -18.31 -0.05 9.48
CA ALA A 192 -17.43 0.82 10.26
C ALA A 192 -18.22 1.66 11.28
N ALA A 193 -19.41 2.13 10.92
CA ALA A 193 -20.29 2.85 11.84
C ALA A 193 -20.83 1.98 12.98
N VAL A 194 -21.16 0.72 12.68
CA VAL A 194 -21.52 -0.27 13.70
C VAL A 194 -20.35 -0.51 14.65
N GLU A 195 -19.15 -0.78 14.12
CA GLU A 195 -17.96 -0.99 14.93
C GLU A 195 -17.64 0.23 15.80
N ALA A 196 -17.72 1.44 15.24
CA ALA A 196 -17.51 2.68 15.97
C ALA A 196 -18.50 2.87 17.13
N ALA A 197 -19.78 2.56 16.93
CA ALA A 197 -20.79 2.62 17.98
C ALA A 197 -20.52 1.61 19.10
N VAL A 198 -20.14 0.38 18.75
CA VAL A 198 -19.79 -0.66 19.72
C VAL A 198 -18.54 -0.28 20.51
N VAL A 199 -17.49 0.21 19.86
CA VAL A 199 -16.25 0.66 20.52
C VAL A 199 -16.55 1.83 21.47
N LYS A 200 -17.36 2.81 21.05
CA LYS A 200 -17.73 3.95 21.90
C LYS A 200 -18.52 3.53 23.14
N ALA A 201 -19.48 2.62 22.98
CA ALA A 201 -20.23 2.07 24.11
C ALA A 201 -19.35 1.23 25.03
N ALA A 202 -18.46 0.40 24.47
CA ALA A 202 -17.52 -0.42 25.22
C ALA A 202 -16.53 0.45 26.03
N LEU A 203 -16.04 1.55 25.47
CA LEU A 203 -15.22 2.53 26.19
C LEU A 203 -15.96 3.15 27.38
N ALA A 204 -17.23 3.53 27.19
CA ALA A 204 -18.05 4.06 28.28
C ALA A 204 -18.31 3.02 29.37
N ALA A 205 -18.53 1.76 28.98
CA ALA A 205 -18.72 0.63 29.91
C ALA A 205 -17.43 0.28 30.67
N ALA A 206 -16.27 0.28 29.99
CA ALA A 206 -14.95 0.06 30.57
C ALA A 206 -14.62 1.13 31.62
N LYS A 207 -14.82 2.42 31.29
CA LYS A 207 -14.66 3.53 32.25
C LYS A 207 -15.55 3.40 33.47
N ALA A 208 -16.71 2.75 33.33
CA ALA A 208 -17.64 2.49 34.43
C ALA A 208 -17.43 1.13 35.13
N GLY A 209 -16.45 0.34 34.71
CA GLY A 209 -16.19 -1.01 35.25
C GLY A 209 -17.32 -2.01 34.99
N ARG A 210 -18.14 -1.83 33.95
CA ARG A 210 -19.31 -2.67 33.67
C ARG A 210 -19.05 -3.62 32.51
N PHE A 211 -18.95 -4.91 32.80
CA PHE A 211 -18.90 -5.95 31.77
C PHE A 211 -20.21 -6.02 30.98
N ALA A 212 -20.13 -6.47 29.72
CA ALA A 212 -21.30 -6.74 28.92
C ALA A 212 -21.97 -8.06 29.35
N ASP A 213 -23.29 -8.05 29.50
CA ASP A 213 -24.08 -9.27 29.77
C ASP A 213 -23.97 -10.28 28.62
N GLU A 214 -23.96 -9.77 27.38
CA GLU A 214 -23.77 -10.55 26.15
C GLU A 214 -22.69 -9.88 25.30
N VAL A 215 -21.61 -10.62 25.05
CA VAL A 215 -20.43 -10.10 24.35
C VAL A 215 -20.68 -10.07 22.84
N ALA A 216 -20.51 -8.89 22.23
CA ALA A 216 -20.55 -8.72 20.79
C ALA A 216 -19.28 -9.26 20.13
N SER A 217 -19.46 -10.01 19.04
CA SER A 217 -18.34 -10.45 18.20
C SER A 217 -17.68 -9.26 17.51
N ARG A 218 -16.38 -9.39 17.23
CA ARG A 218 -15.65 -8.46 16.36
C ARG A 218 -16.28 -8.44 14.96
N SER A 219 -16.28 -7.29 14.29
CA SER A 219 -16.72 -7.19 12.90
C SER A 219 -15.99 -8.20 12.00
N ALA A 220 -16.75 -8.90 11.15
CA ALA A 220 -16.21 -9.85 10.18
C ALA A 220 -15.26 -9.16 9.18
N ASP A 221 -15.53 -7.90 8.83
CA ASP A 221 -14.66 -7.10 7.98
C ASP A 221 -13.32 -6.85 8.69
N ALA A 222 -13.34 -6.52 9.98
CA ALA A 222 -12.11 -6.34 10.74
C ALA A 222 -11.29 -7.64 10.83
N ALA A 223 -11.95 -8.80 10.88
CA ALA A 223 -11.29 -10.10 10.97
C ALA A 223 -10.74 -10.64 9.64
N SER A 224 -11.27 -10.18 8.50
CA SER A 224 -10.88 -10.70 7.17
C SER A 224 -9.61 -10.06 6.61
N ARG A 225 -9.11 -8.99 7.24
CA ARG A 225 -7.97 -8.21 6.78
C ARG A 225 -6.65 -8.89 7.13
N LYS A 226 -5.72 -8.86 6.18
CA LYS A 226 -4.45 -9.63 6.22
C LYS A 226 -3.20 -8.77 6.24
N ASP A 227 -3.33 -7.46 6.00
CA ASP A 227 -2.20 -6.55 5.96
C ASP A 227 -2.50 -5.25 6.71
N LEU A 228 -1.43 -4.62 7.22
CA LEU A 228 -1.52 -3.39 8.02
C LEU A 228 -2.12 -2.22 7.26
N ARG A 229 -2.04 -2.21 5.93
CA ARG A 229 -2.59 -1.12 5.11
C ARG A 229 -4.11 -1.22 5.04
N ALA A 230 -4.64 -2.42 4.85
CA ALA A 230 -6.07 -2.71 4.91
C ALA A 230 -6.62 -2.41 6.31
N ASP A 231 -5.88 -2.77 7.36
CA ASP A 231 -6.24 -2.42 8.74
C ASP A 231 -6.25 -0.91 8.97
N THR A 232 -5.26 -0.18 8.44
CA THR A 232 -5.22 1.29 8.50
C THR A 232 -6.45 1.88 7.83
N GLN A 233 -6.78 1.43 6.61
CA GLN A 233 -7.95 1.92 5.87
C GLN A 233 -9.26 1.67 6.62
N TRP A 234 -9.41 0.49 7.22
CA TRP A 234 -10.55 0.18 8.07
C TRP A 234 -10.66 1.09 9.28
N LEU A 235 -9.57 1.25 10.02
CA LEU A 235 -9.55 2.09 11.21
C LEU A 235 -9.82 3.56 10.87
N LEU A 236 -9.46 4.03 9.67
CA LEU A 236 -9.84 5.37 9.22
C LEU A 236 -11.36 5.51 9.03
N LEU A 237 -12.04 4.49 8.48
CA LEU A 237 -13.50 4.48 8.39
C LEU A 237 -14.14 4.44 9.77
N VAL A 238 -13.63 3.60 10.67
CA VAL A 238 -14.11 3.50 12.05
C VAL A 238 -13.89 4.81 12.81
N ALA A 239 -12.73 5.45 12.67
CA ALA A 239 -12.41 6.72 13.31
C ALA A 239 -13.30 7.87 12.79
N ASP A 240 -13.56 7.93 11.48
CA ASP A 240 -14.51 8.89 10.91
C ASP A 240 -15.92 8.70 11.50
N ALA A 241 -16.41 7.46 11.52
CA ALA A 241 -17.72 7.16 12.07
C ALA A 241 -17.78 7.39 13.60
N TYR A 242 -16.68 7.15 14.32
CA TYR A 242 -16.55 7.40 15.75
C TYR A 242 -16.69 8.89 16.08
N ALA A 243 -16.04 9.75 15.29
CA ALA A 243 -16.09 11.19 15.43
C ALA A 243 -17.47 11.78 15.05
N HIS A 244 -18.07 11.30 13.96
CA HIS A 244 -19.22 11.99 13.34
C HIS A 244 -20.58 11.30 13.50
N ARG A 245 -20.63 9.99 13.79
CA ARG A 245 -21.87 9.17 13.64
C ARG A 245 -22.24 8.36 14.88
N ALA A 246 -21.26 7.91 15.67
CA ALA A 246 -21.47 6.99 16.78
C ALA A 246 -22.32 7.55 17.93
N GLY A 247 -22.46 8.88 18.07
CA GLY A 247 -23.33 9.49 19.09
C GLY A 247 -24.82 9.13 18.95
N ARG A 248 -25.28 8.88 17.71
CA ARG A 248 -26.71 8.64 17.43
C ARG A 248 -27.27 7.34 18.03
N VAL A 249 -26.41 6.36 18.32
CA VAL A 249 -26.84 5.06 18.87
C VAL A 249 -26.89 5.09 20.40
N VAL A 250 -26.00 5.87 21.04
CA VAL A 250 -25.93 5.99 22.50
C VAL A 250 -27.10 6.81 23.06
N ASP A 251 -27.55 7.85 22.34
CA ASP A 251 -28.69 8.67 22.76
C ASP A 251 -30.04 7.92 22.66
N GLY A 252 -30.11 6.85 21.86
CA GLY A 252 -31.31 6.01 21.72
C GLY A 252 -31.57 5.08 22.91
N ASP A 253 -30.62 4.98 23.85
CA ASP A 253 -30.68 4.09 25.02
C ASP A 253 -30.92 4.86 26.34
N GLN A 254 -31.49 6.08 26.27
CA GLN A 254 -32.01 6.77 27.45
C GLN A 254 -33.43 6.25 27.76
N PRO A 255 -33.62 5.36 28.76
CA PRO A 255 -34.96 5.08 29.26
C PRO A 255 -35.49 6.35 29.93
N ALA A 256 -36.59 6.88 29.42
CA ALA A 256 -37.38 7.88 30.13
C ALA A 256 -37.78 7.30 31.50
N LYS A 257 -37.15 7.78 32.57
CA LYS A 257 -37.71 7.69 33.91
C LYS A 257 -38.67 8.86 34.10
N VAL A 258 -39.96 8.60 34.26
CA VAL A 258 -40.77 9.26 35.30
C VAL A 258 -41.88 8.29 35.71
N GLY A 259 -41.84 7.86 36.97
CA GLY A 259 -43.04 7.36 37.64
C GLY A 259 -43.92 8.50 38.08
N ALA A 260 -45.22 8.33 37.91
CA ALA A 260 -46.30 8.77 38.79
C ALA A 260 -47.46 7.80 38.60
#